data_AF-A0AAV4Y1Q2-F1
#
_entry.id   AF-A0AAV4Y1Q2-F1
#
_cell.length_a   1.000
_cell.length_b   1.000
_cell.length_c   1.000
_cell.angle_alpha   90.00
_cell.angle_beta   90.00
_cell.angle_gamma   90.00
#
_symmetry.space_group_name_H-M   'P 1'
#
loop_
_entity.id
_entity.type
_entity.pdbx_description
1 polymer ?
#
loop_
_entity_poly.entity_id
_entity_poly.type
_entity_poly.pdbx_seq_one_letter_code
_entity_poly.pdbx_strand_id
1 'polypeptide(L)'
;MRDSKGPITSSALMKMMKKFEATSSLTARQRSGRPSTAAAVATAVEQAGQSMSAVAAHGECSAREVSMQTGVSYGSVWKALRITLKRYPYKLQHKQELKPPDFDSRRVLGVKETENDEPRPLKGWWTVLCDPENENSEGLTELDIASTVLKELCDRERSLFTSPLSFKSLDIGTTSISCYTVDSEDVDSILKSAKAIRECFHYPYAMYYFTSRTVSQYMHTPNGEFYRKVDRSWALVSFEPILNFR
;
A
#
# COMPACT_ATOMS: atom_id res chain seq x y z
N MET A 1 -18.44 5.21 28.07
CA MET A 1 -19.93 5.23 28.08
C MET A 1 -20.36 6.66 27.84
N ARG A 2 -21.19 6.94 26.82
CA ARG A 2 -21.75 8.30 26.61
C ARG A 2 -23.02 8.40 27.43
N ASP A 3 -23.11 9.40 28.28
CA ASP A 3 -24.29 9.65 29.11
C ASP A 3 -25.56 9.68 28.26
N SER A 4 -26.49 8.81 28.60
CA SER A 4 -27.84 8.77 28.04
C SER A 4 -28.51 10.10 28.34
N LYS A 5 -28.75 10.91 27.30
CA LYS A 5 -29.51 12.16 27.40
C LYS A 5 -30.85 11.86 28.03
N GLY A 6 -31.17 12.57 29.12
CA GLY A 6 -32.45 12.42 29.83
C GLY A 6 -33.67 12.66 28.94
N PRO A 7 -34.87 12.26 29.41
CA PRO A 7 -36.11 12.40 28.66
C PRO A 7 -36.36 13.84 28.22
N ILE A 8 -36.95 14.01 27.03
CA ILE A 8 -37.31 15.32 26.48
C ILE A 8 -38.21 16.06 27.48
N THR A 9 -37.87 17.30 27.78
CA THR A 9 -38.65 18.14 28.69
C THR A 9 -39.98 18.56 28.04
N SER A 10 -41.05 18.68 28.84
CA SER A 10 -42.38 19.13 28.38
C SER A 10 -42.31 20.48 27.63
N SER A 11 -41.45 21.39 28.09
CA SER A 11 -41.23 22.68 27.42
C SER A 11 -40.60 22.55 26.03
N ALA A 12 -39.77 21.53 25.79
CA ALA A 12 -39.22 21.24 24.48
C ALA A 12 -40.29 20.65 23.53
N LEU A 13 -41.18 19.79 24.05
CA LEU A 13 -42.33 19.27 23.30
C LEU A 13 -43.27 20.39 22.82
N MET A 14 -43.65 21.30 23.73
CA MET A 14 -44.48 22.46 23.38
C MET A 14 -43.83 23.34 22.30
N LYS A 15 -42.51 23.55 22.37
CA LYS A 15 -41.76 24.29 21.33
C LYS A 15 -41.77 23.56 19.99
N MET A 16 -41.68 22.22 19.98
CA MET A 16 -41.76 21.42 18.76
C MET A 16 -43.15 21.47 18.14
N MET A 17 -44.22 21.36 18.94
CA MET A 17 -45.60 21.48 18.47
C MET A 17 -45.88 22.85 17.86
N LYS A 18 -45.53 23.93 18.57
CA LYS A 18 -45.70 25.30 18.07
C LYS A 18 -44.91 25.55 16.77
N LYS A 19 -43.69 25.01 16.67
CA LYS A 19 -42.86 25.10 15.46
C LYS A 19 -43.49 24.31 14.30
N PHE A 20 -44.05 23.15 14.59
CA PHE A 20 -44.73 22.30 13.61
C PHE A 20 -46.00 22.98 13.09
N GLU A 21 -46.85 23.53 13.96
CA GLU A 21 -48.04 24.29 13.54
C GLU A 21 -47.68 25.46 12.61
N ALA A 22 -46.56 26.14 12.87
CA ALA A 22 -46.13 27.30 12.08
C ALA A 22 -45.45 26.93 10.73
N THR A 23 -44.72 25.81 10.66
CA THR A 23 -43.85 25.47 9.49
C THR A 23 -44.28 24.19 8.79
N SER A 24 -45.29 23.48 9.34
CA SER A 24 -45.72 22.13 8.97
C SER A 24 -44.56 21.12 8.86
N SER A 25 -43.46 21.36 9.56
CA SER A 25 -42.24 20.55 9.46
C SER A 25 -41.53 20.43 10.80
N LEU A 26 -41.25 19.19 11.19
CA LEU A 26 -40.39 18.86 12.35
C LEU A 26 -38.90 18.90 11.99
N THR A 27 -38.54 19.03 10.71
CA THR A 27 -37.13 19.06 10.31
C THR A 27 -36.42 20.26 10.91
N ALA A 28 -35.12 20.09 11.19
CA ALA A 28 -34.30 21.20 11.64
C ALA A 28 -34.29 22.28 10.56
N ARG A 29 -34.66 23.51 10.91
CA ARG A 29 -34.52 24.65 10.00
C ARG A 29 -33.05 24.76 9.64
N GLN A 30 -32.73 24.94 8.36
CA GLN A 30 -31.38 25.32 7.96
C GLN A 30 -31.01 26.58 8.74
N ARG A 31 -30.08 26.43 9.68
CA ARG A 31 -29.51 27.58 10.39
C ARG A 31 -28.78 28.39 9.33
N SER A 32 -29.00 29.70 9.29
CA SER A 32 -28.09 30.59 8.61
C SER A 32 -26.73 30.42 9.30
N GLY A 33 -25.86 29.64 8.68
CA GLY A 33 -24.50 29.46 9.18
C GLY A 33 -23.82 30.81 9.26
N ARG A 34 -22.76 30.90 10.07
CA ARG A 34 -21.85 32.05 10.00
C ARG A 34 -21.42 32.22 8.52
N PRO A 35 -21.57 33.41 7.91
CA PRO A 35 -21.13 33.63 6.55
C PRO A 35 -19.68 33.19 6.43
N SER A 36 -19.40 32.38 5.40
CA SER A 36 -18.10 31.76 5.24
C SER A 36 -17.09 32.84 4.85
N THR A 37 -16.41 33.41 5.84
CA THR A 37 -15.19 34.19 5.64
C THR A 37 -14.12 33.38 4.90
N ALA A 38 -14.29 32.06 4.76
CA ALA A 38 -13.34 31.18 4.11
C ALA A 38 -13.24 31.38 2.58
N ALA A 39 -14.27 31.87 1.89
CA ALA A 39 -14.21 32.00 0.43
C ALA A 39 -13.29 33.17 0.00
N ALA A 40 -13.57 34.39 0.49
CA ALA A 40 -12.74 35.56 0.20
C ALA A 40 -11.30 35.39 0.72
N VAL A 41 -11.15 34.80 1.92
CA VAL A 41 -9.83 34.50 2.48
C VAL A 41 -9.09 33.46 1.64
N ALA A 42 -9.78 32.44 1.12
CA ALA A 42 -9.15 31.43 0.27
C ALA A 42 -8.63 32.04 -1.04
N THR A 43 -9.40 32.92 -1.69
CA THR A 43 -8.94 33.60 -2.91
C THR A 43 -7.70 34.46 -2.63
N ALA A 44 -7.69 35.23 -1.54
CA ALA A 44 -6.53 36.04 -1.17
C ALA A 44 -5.29 35.19 -0.85
N VAL A 45 -5.49 34.07 -0.14
CA VAL A 45 -4.43 33.10 0.17
C VAL A 45 -3.87 32.44 -1.09
N GLU A 46 -4.73 32.10 -2.05
CA GLU A 46 -4.30 31.49 -3.32
C GLU A 46 -3.49 32.47 -4.16
N GLN A 47 -3.96 33.71 -4.32
CA GLN A 47 -3.26 34.73 -5.08
C GLN A 47 -1.91 35.07 -4.46
N ALA A 48 -1.85 35.25 -3.14
CA ALA A 48 -0.59 35.49 -2.44
C ALA A 48 0.37 34.29 -2.61
N GLY A 49 -0.12 33.07 -2.45
CA GLY A 49 0.69 31.86 -2.64
C GLY A 49 1.24 31.73 -4.07
N GLN A 50 0.44 32.04 -5.10
CA GLN A 50 0.87 32.01 -6.49
C GLN A 50 1.92 33.08 -6.80
N SER A 51 1.70 34.32 -6.36
CA SER A 51 2.65 35.42 -6.55
C SER A 51 3.99 35.14 -5.88
N MET A 52 3.98 34.58 -4.67
CA MET A 52 5.20 34.26 -3.93
C MET A 52 5.93 33.05 -4.53
N SER A 53 5.18 32.01 -4.91
CA SER A 53 5.71 30.84 -5.62
C SER A 53 6.37 31.24 -6.94
N ALA A 54 5.78 32.17 -7.70
CA ALA A 54 6.33 32.62 -8.98
C ALA A 54 7.70 33.32 -8.87
N VAL A 55 8.01 33.88 -7.70
CA VAL A 55 9.31 34.55 -7.42
C VAL A 55 10.34 33.56 -6.88
N ALA A 56 9.89 32.49 -6.21
CA ALA A 56 10.78 31.49 -5.64
C ALA A 56 11.41 30.59 -6.71
N ALA A 57 12.70 30.29 -6.56
CA ALA A 57 13.48 29.51 -7.54
C ALA A 57 12.89 28.13 -7.86
N HIS A 58 12.22 27.49 -6.88
CA HIS A 58 11.60 26.18 -7.06
C HIS A 58 10.07 26.21 -6.86
N GLY A 59 9.45 27.39 -6.87
CA GLY A 59 8.01 27.50 -6.69
C GLY A 59 7.52 27.26 -5.26
N GLU A 60 8.39 27.25 -4.25
CA GLU A 60 7.95 27.11 -2.86
C GLU A 60 7.43 28.41 -2.26
N CYS A 61 6.44 28.30 -1.38
CA CYS A 61 6.05 29.37 -0.47
C CYS A 61 5.61 28.77 0.86
N SER A 62 5.91 29.44 1.97
CA SER A 62 5.50 28.94 3.29
C SER A 62 4.14 29.52 3.68
N ALA A 63 3.30 28.72 4.35
CA ALA A 63 2.01 29.18 4.85
C ALA A 63 2.13 30.33 5.89
N ARG A 64 3.29 30.44 6.57
CA ARG A 64 3.59 31.56 7.48
C ARG A 64 3.82 32.85 6.70
N GLU A 65 4.57 32.77 5.62
CA GLU A 65 4.89 33.92 4.78
C GLU A 65 3.64 34.41 4.03
N VAL A 66 2.80 33.49 3.52
CA VAL A 66 1.47 33.80 2.98
C VAL A 66 0.58 34.48 4.04
N SER A 67 0.65 34.03 5.29
CA SER A 67 -0.06 34.67 6.42
C SER A 67 0.42 36.09 6.69
N MET A 68 1.73 36.34 6.63
CA MET A 68 2.29 37.68 6.77
C MET A 68 1.88 38.59 5.62
N GLN A 69 1.96 38.11 4.38
CA GLN A 69 1.63 38.89 3.18
C GLN A 69 0.14 39.26 3.11
N THR A 70 -0.74 38.37 3.53
CA THR A 70 -2.21 38.58 3.47
C THR A 70 -2.78 39.23 4.73
N GLY A 71 -2.02 39.29 5.82
CA GLY A 71 -2.52 39.69 7.15
C GLY A 71 -3.52 38.70 7.77
N VAL A 72 -3.75 37.55 7.12
CA VAL A 72 -4.67 36.51 7.60
C VAL A 72 -3.95 35.65 8.63
N SER A 73 -4.63 35.24 9.71
CA SER A 73 -4.02 34.36 10.70
C SER A 73 -3.58 33.01 10.11
N TYR A 74 -2.43 32.51 10.55
CA TYR A 74 -1.86 31.25 10.06
C TYR A 74 -2.86 30.07 10.06
N GLY A 75 -3.67 29.94 11.12
CA GLY A 75 -4.69 28.89 11.19
C GLY A 75 -5.79 29.02 10.14
N SER A 76 -6.12 30.25 9.72
CA SER A 76 -7.09 30.51 8.65
C SER A 76 -6.50 30.24 7.29
N VAL A 77 -5.23 30.60 7.06
CA VAL A 77 -4.46 30.22 5.85
C VAL A 77 -4.43 28.70 5.70
N TRP A 78 -4.13 27.98 6.78
CA TRP A 78 -4.08 26.52 6.76
C TRP A 78 -5.44 25.88 6.47
N LYS A 79 -6.52 26.38 7.08
CA LYS A 79 -7.89 25.94 6.78
C LYS A 79 -8.29 26.25 5.34
N ALA A 80 -7.95 27.43 4.83
CA ALA A 80 -8.23 27.80 3.45
C ALA A 80 -7.53 26.86 2.46
N LEU A 81 -6.24 26.58 2.68
CA LEU A 81 -5.46 25.66 1.85
C LEU A 81 -6.07 24.24 1.86
N ARG A 82 -6.30 23.65 3.03
CA ARG A 82 -6.74 22.25 3.14
C ARG A 82 -8.23 22.03 2.85
N ILE A 83 -9.09 22.90 3.37
CA ILE A 83 -10.55 22.68 3.36
C ILE A 83 -11.14 23.23 2.07
N THR A 84 -10.79 24.46 1.71
CA THR A 84 -11.40 25.18 0.56
C THR A 84 -10.64 24.90 -0.73
N LEU A 85 -9.33 25.11 -0.76
CA LEU A 85 -8.49 24.98 -1.97
C LEU A 85 -8.01 23.56 -2.25
N LYS A 86 -8.21 22.62 -1.32
CA LYS A 86 -7.74 21.23 -1.39
C LYS A 86 -6.26 21.08 -1.72
N ARG A 87 -5.44 22.06 -1.34
CA ARG A 87 -3.99 22.00 -1.41
C ARG A 87 -3.44 21.49 -0.08
N TYR A 88 -2.64 20.45 -0.14
CA TYR A 88 -2.05 19.83 1.04
C TYR A 88 -0.59 20.24 1.11
N PRO A 89 -0.21 21.12 2.07
CA PRO A 89 1.18 21.46 2.26
C PRO A 89 1.97 20.19 2.60
N TYR A 90 3.02 19.92 1.84
CA TYR A 90 3.95 18.83 2.10
C TYR A 90 5.35 19.41 2.34
N LYS A 91 6.15 18.70 3.13
CA LYS A 91 7.55 19.05 3.36
C LYS A 91 8.39 18.28 2.35
N LEU A 92 9.01 18.98 1.42
CA LEU A 92 10.11 18.41 0.63
C LEU A 92 11.39 18.52 1.46
N GLN A 93 12.09 17.40 1.60
CA GLN A 93 13.46 17.39 2.12
C GLN A 93 14.37 17.04 0.97
N HIS A 94 15.29 17.96 0.66
CA HIS A 94 16.37 17.68 -0.27
C HIS A 94 17.39 16.79 0.43
N LYS A 95 17.45 15.50 0.04
CA LYS A 95 18.39 14.54 0.64
C LYS A 95 19.80 14.66 0.08
N GLN A 96 19.93 15.04 -1.19
CA GLN A 96 21.22 15.17 -1.87
C GLN A 96 21.09 16.08 -3.07
N GLU A 97 21.97 17.08 -3.14
CA GLU A 97 22.14 17.91 -4.33
C GLU A 97 22.92 17.17 -5.40
N LEU A 98 22.38 17.16 -6.62
CA LEU A 98 23.07 16.58 -7.78
C LEU A 98 24.11 17.56 -8.29
N LYS A 99 25.37 17.15 -8.29
CA LYS A 99 26.45 17.91 -8.88
C LYS A 99 26.48 17.68 -10.39
N PRO A 100 26.99 18.63 -11.19
CA PRO A 100 27.15 18.47 -12.65
C PRO A 100 27.78 17.12 -13.10
N PRO A 101 28.75 16.52 -12.39
CA PRO A 101 29.29 15.20 -12.76
C PRO A 101 28.35 14.01 -12.50
N ASP A 102 27.35 14.16 -11.62
CA ASP A 102 26.42 13.08 -11.27
C ASP A 102 25.44 12.80 -12.42
N PHE A 103 25.17 13.80 -13.27
CA PHE A 103 24.21 13.68 -14.37
C PHE A 103 24.66 12.63 -15.39
N ASP A 104 25.93 12.64 -15.80
CA ASP A 104 26.46 11.67 -16.77
C ASP A 104 26.47 10.25 -16.20
N SER A 105 26.86 10.11 -14.92
CA SER A 105 26.88 8.82 -14.23
C SER A 105 25.47 8.22 -14.13
N ARG A 106 24.45 9.05 -13.88
CA ARG A 106 23.05 8.62 -13.84
C ARG A 106 22.45 8.37 -15.22
N ARG A 107 22.88 9.11 -16.24
CA ARG A 107 22.47 8.86 -17.64
C ARG A 107 22.93 7.49 -18.11
N VAL A 108 24.18 7.11 -17.81
CA VAL A 108 24.72 5.78 -18.15
C VAL A 108 23.98 4.67 -17.41
N LEU A 109 23.58 4.89 -16.14
CA LEU A 109 22.74 3.93 -15.40
C LEU A 109 21.36 3.77 -16.05
N GLY A 110 20.71 4.85 -16.47
CA GLY A 110 19.41 4.79 -17.15
C GLY A 110 19.45 4.14 -18.53
N VAL A 111 20.54 4.33 -19.29
CA VAL A 111 20.69 3.76 -20.64
C VAL A 111 21.07 2.28 -20.61
N LYS A 112 21.87 1.83 -19.63
CA LYS A 112 22.16 0.40 -19.44
C LYS A 112 20.91 -0.42 -19.11
N GLU A 113 19.86 0.21 -18.57
CA GLU A 113 18.58 -0.45 -18.33
C GLU A 113 17.71 -0.58 -19.59
N THR A 114 17.93 0.25 -20.62
CA THR A 114 17.11 0.30 -21.84
C THR A 114 17.73 -0.40 -23.05
N GLU A 115 19.05 -0.62 -23.11
CA GLU A 115 19.69 -1.31 -24.25
C GLU A 115 19.67 -2.85 -24.15
N ASN A 116 19.29 -3.42 -23.00
CA ASN A 116 18.98 -4.85 -22.85
C ASN A 116 17.46 -5.07 -22.77
N ASP A 117 16.73 -4.55 -23.75
CA ASP A 117 15.27 -4.66 -23.86
C ASP A 117 14.82 -6.03 -24.40
N GLU A 118 15.51 -7.10 -23.98
CA GLU A 118 14.83 -8.40 -23.87
C GLU A 118 13.74 -8.18 -22.81
N PRO A 119 12.47 -8.53 -23.08
CA PRO A 119 11.41 -8.36 -22.09
C PRO A 119 11.86 -9.05 -20.82
N ARG A 120 12.14 -8.27 -19.76
CA ARG A 120 12.59 -8.84 -18.49
C ARG A 120 11.58 -9.92 -18.14
N PRO A 121 11.98 -11.20 -18.04
CA PRO A 121 11.04 -12.28 -17.80
C PRO A 121 10.23 -11.88 -16.57
N LEU A 122 8.91 -11.95 -16.69
CA LEU A 122 8.00 -11.58 -15.62
C LEU A 122 8.46 -12.35 -14.37
N LYS A 123 8.96 -11.63 -13.37
CA LYS A 123 9.50 -12.26 -12.16
C LYS A 123 8.33 -12.65 -11.29
N GLY A 124 8.11 -13.95 -11.16
CA GLY A 124 7.18 -14.49 -10.19
C GLY A 124 7.87 -14.86 -8.89
N TRP A 125 7.11 -14.94 -7.81
CA TRP A 125 7.64 -15.40 -6.52
C TRP A 125 6.59 -16.10 -5.67
N TRP A 126 7.04 -17.10 -4.93
CA TRP A 126 6.29 -17.72 -3.84
C TRP A 126 6.45 -16.90 -2.57
N THR A 127 5.36 -16.72 -1.84
CA THR A 127 5.37 -16.13 -0.49
C THR A 127 5.11 -17.20 0.57
N VAL A 128 6.03 -17.28 1.52
CA VAL A 128 5.94 -18.08 2.74
C VAL A 128 5.80 -17.11 3.92
N LEU A 129 4.75 -17.27 4.71
CA LEU A 129 4.52 -16.52 5.95
C LEU A 129 5.06 -17.31 7.14
N CYS A 130 5.88 -16.67 7.95
CA CYS A 130 6.47 -17.25 9.16
C CYS A 130 6.01 -16.46 10.37
N ASP A 131 5.58 -17.16 11.41
CA ASP A 131 5.27 -16.58 12.70
C ASP A 131 6.55 -16.43 13.54
N PRO A 132 7.01 -15.21 13.86
CA PRO A 132 8.21 -15.05 14.67
C PRO A 132 8.05 -15.53 16.11
N GLU A 133 6.82 -15.70 16.61
CA GLU A 133 6.58 -16.16 17.99
C GLU A 133 6.63 -17.68 18.14
N ASN A 134 6.67 -18.41 17.02
CA ASN A 134 6.70 -19.86 17.03
C ASN A 134 8.16 -20.37 17.08
N GLU A 135 8.63 -20.64 18.30
CA GLU A 135 9.96 -21.21 18.58
C GLU A 135 9.88 -22.73 18.74
N ASN A 136 10.86 -23.44 18.18
CA ASN A 136 11.01 -24.88 18.42
C ASN A 136 11.70 -25.16 19.77
N SER A 137 11.86 -26.45 20.12
CA SER A 137 12.55 -26.87 21.36
C SER A 137 14.02 -26.44 21.45
N GLU A 138 14.62 -26.02 20.34
CA GLU A 138 16.00 -25.54 20.25
C GLU A 138 16.09 -24.00 20.32
N GLY A 139 14.96 -23.30 20.44
CA GLY A 139 14.90 -21.83 20.47
C GLY A 139 15.08 -21.16 19.11
N LEU A 140 14.98 -21.92 18.01
CA LEU A 140 14.98 -21.37 16.65
C LEU A 140 13.56 -20.97 16.27
N THR A 141 13.41 -19.76 15.73
CA THR A 141 12.12 -19.30 15.23
C THR A 141 11.76 -19.99 13.92
N GLU A 142 10.47 -20.07 13.58
CA GLU A 142 10.03 -20.56 12.27
C GLU A 142 10.70 -19.80 11.11
N LEU A 143 10.98 -18.51 11.30
CA LEU A 143 11.68 -17.67 10.32
C LEU A 143 13.14 -18.12 10.11
N ASP A 144 13.86 -18.45 11.18
CA ASP A 144 15.26 -18.90 11.10
C ASP A 144 15.36 -20.23 10.37
N ILE A 145 14.46 -21.17 10.71
CA ILE A 145 14.38 -22.49 10.07
C ILE A 145 14.04 -22.33 8.59
N ALA A 146 12.94 -21.63 8.28
CA ALA A 146 12.47 -21.46 6.91
C ALA A 146 13.49 -20.70 6.04
N SER A 147 14.10 -19.64 6.57
CA SER A 147 15.08 -18.84 5.82
C SER A 147 16.34 -19.63 5.49
N THR A 148 16.84 -20.45 6.42
CA THR A 148 18.01 -21.30 6.21
C THR A 148 17.72 -22.35 5.15
N VAL A 149 16.64 -23.10 5.31
CA VAL A 149 16.25 -24.19 4.39
C VAL A 149 15.95 -23.65 2.99
N LEU A 150 15.20 -22.55 2.88
CA LEU A 150 14.86 -21.96 1.59
C LEU A 150 16.09 -21.41 0.86
N LYS A 151 17.07 -20.90 1.59
CA LYS A 151 18.33 -20.43 0.99
C LYS A 151 19.12 -21.59 0.39
N GLU A 152 19.27 -22.68 1.16
CA GLU A 152 19.91 -23.90 0.66
C GLU A 152 19.17 -24.48 -0.55
N LEU A 153 17.83 -24.48 -0.52
CA LEU A 153 17.01 -24.90 -1.65
C LEU A 153 17.26 -24.03 -2.89
N CYS A 154 17.27 -22.71 -2.76
CA CYS A 154 17.53 -21.81 -3.89
C CYS A 154 18.95 -22.01 -4.48
N ASP A 155 19.93 -22.29 -3.62
CA ASP A 155 21.30 -22.55 -4.06
C ASP A 155 21.44 -23.91 -4.76
N ARG A 156 20.67 -24.92 -4.34
CA ARG A 156 20.63 -26.27 -4.93
C ARG A 156 19.85 -26.31 -6.24
N GLU A 157 18.66 -25.71 -6.28
CA GLU A 157 17.70 -25.78 -7.39
C GLU A 157 17.69 -24.49 -8.24
N ARG A 158 18.87 -24.10 -8.74
CA ARG A 158 19.04 -22.86 -9.53
C ARG A 158 18.26 -22.83 -10.84
N SER A 159 17.77 -23.97 -11.30
CA SER A 159 16.90 -24.07 -12.47
C SER A 159 15.46 -23.63 -12.18
N LEU A 160 15.03 -23.69 -10.91
CA LEU A 160 13.68 -23.33 -10.48
C LEU A 160 13.64 -21.93 -9.85
N PHE A 161 14.69 -21.55 -9.11
CA PHE A 161 14.73 -20.33 -8.31
C PHE A 161 15.77 -19.32 -8.79
N THR A 162 15.48 -18.05 -8.55
CA THR A 162 16.45 -16.95 -8.70
C THR A 162 16.87 -16.41 -7.32
N SER A 163 18.18 -16.34 -7.08
CA SER A 163 18.75 -15.72 -5.87
C SER A 163 18.77 -14.19 -5.99
N PRO A 164 18.57 -13.40 -4.91
CA PRO A 164 18.41 -13.80 -3.50
C PRO A 164 16.94 -13.79 -3.00
N LEU A 165 16.71 -14.42 -1.84
CA LEU A 165 15.47 -14.30 -1.07
C LEU A 165 15.20 -12.84 -0.66
N SER A 166 13.91 -12.48 -0.55
CA SER A 166 13.48 -11.19 -0.02
C SER A 166 12.64 -11.36 1.24
N PHE A 167 12.87 -10.50 2.23
CA PHE A 167 12.19 -10.51 3.52
C PHE A 167 11.35 -9.25 3.68
N LYS A 168 10.12 -9.41 4.17
CA LYS A 168 9.24 -8.28 4.48
C LYS A 168 8.46 -8.57 5.76
N SER A 169 8.71 -7.74 6.77
CA SER A 169 7.88 -7.70 7.99
C SER A 169 6.51 -7.10 7.66
N LEU A 170 5.46 -7.73 8.15
CA LEU A 170 4.07 -7.27 8.02
C LEU A 170 3.63 -6.62 9.34
N ASP A 171 2.68 -5.68 9.27
CA ASP A 171 2.21 -4.91 10.43
C ASP A 171 1.60 -5.75 11.56
N ILE A 172 1.35 -7.03 11.31
CA ILE A 172 0.72 -7.99 12.23
C ILE A 172 1.79 -8.80 13.00
N GLY A 173 3.07 -8.46 12.86
CA GLY A 173 4.18 -9.20 13.49
C GLY A 173 4.70 -10.36 12.64
N THR A 174 3.90 -10.91 11.73
CA THR A 174 4.33 -11.98 10.81
C THR A 174 5.41 -11.50 9.84
N THR A 175 6.40 -12.34 9.54
CA THR A 175 7.40 -12.07 8.51
C THR A 175 7.13 -12.90 7.26
N SER A 176 7.22 -12.28 6.10
CA SER A 176 7.08 -12.96 4.81
C SER A 176 8.45 -13.15 4.15
N ILE A 177 8.71 -14.37 3.69
CA ILE A 177 9.86 -14.74 2.84
C ILE A 177 9.35 -14.88 1.41
N SER A 178 10.02 -14.24 0.47
CA SER A 178 9.72 -14.35 -0.97
C SER A 178 10.82 -15.13 -1.68
N CYS A 179 10.42 -16.21 -2.37
CA CYS A 179 11.28 -17.05 -3.20
C CYS A 179 10.97 -16.80 -4.67
N TYR A 180 11.89 -16.17 -5.40
CA TYR A 180 11.69 -15.86 -6.81
C TYR A 180 11.95 -17.07 -7.69
N THR A 181 11.16 -17.22 -8.75
CA THR A 181 11.34 -18.29 -9.75
C THR A 181 12.01 -17.75 -11.02
N VAL A 182 12.49 -18.66 -11.86
CA VAL A 182 13.15 -18.31 -13.14
C VAL A 182 12.12 -17.85 -14.18
N ASP A 183 10.99 -18.55 -14.29
CA ASP A 183 9.94 -18.31 -15.26
C ASP A 183 8.58 -18.26 -14.55
N SER A 184 7.78 -17.22 -14.83
CA SER A 184 6.44 -17.07 -14.26
C SER A 184 5.30 -17.39 -15.21
N GLU A 185 5.61 -17.77 -16.45
CA GLU A 185 4.64 -18.25 -17.42
C GLU A 185 4.62 -19.79 -17.48
N ASP A 186 5.75 -20.44 -17.16
CA ASP A 186 5.83 -21.91 -17.06
C ASP A 186 5.14 -22.45 -15.79
N VAL A 187 3.88 -22.86 -15.97
CA VAL A 187 3.03 -23.43 -14.91
C VAL A 187 3.64 -24.70 -14.29
N ASP A 188 4.35 -25.52 -15.08
CA ASP A 188 4.99 -26.73 -14.58
C ASP A 188 6.18 -26.39 -13.68
N SER A 189 6.98 -25.39 -14.06
CA SER A 189 8.08 -24.88 -13.21
C SER A 189 7.55 -24.23 -11.92
N ILE A 190 6.44 -23.50 -12.00
CA ILE A 190 5.78 -22.92 -10.82
C ILE A 190 5.30 -24.03 -9.87
N LEU A 191 4.68 -25.09 -10.39
CA LEU A 191 4.27 -26.23 -9.55
C LEU A 191 5.48 -26.95 -8.96
N LYS A 192 6.52 -27.23 -9.75
CA LYS A 192 7.75 -27.90 -9.29
C LYS A 192 8.42 -27.12 -8.16
N SER A 193 8.54 -25.80 -8.30
CA SER A 193 9.08 -24.94 -7.24
C SER A 193 8.22 -24.97 -5.96
N ALA A 194 6.89 -24.97 -6.07
CA ALA A 194 6.00 -25.10 -4.92
C ALA A 194 6.18 -26.43 -4.17
N LYS A 195 6.32 -27.53 -4.91
CA LYS A 195 6.57 -28.87 -4.35
C LYS A 195 7.94 -28.92 -3.68
N ALA A 196 8.98 -28.43 -4.35
CA ALA A 196 10.33 -28.39 -3.81
C ALA A 196 10.40 -27.61 -2.48
N ILE A 197 9.68 -26.48 -2.36
CA ILE A 197 9.56 -25.74 -1.09
C ILE A 197 8.93 -26.62 0.00
N ARG A 198 7.79 -27.28 -0.28
CA ARG A 198 7.10 -28.12 0.70
C ARG A 198 7.86 -29.37 1.11
N GLU A 199 8.67 -29.91 0.22
CA GLU A 199 9.52 -31.07 0.50
C GLU A 199 10.70 -30.72 1.42
N CYS A 200 11.12 -29.45 1.43
CA CYS A 200 12.28 -29.02 2.22
C CYS A 200 11.96 -28.75 3.69
N PHE A 201 10.75 -28.30 4.01
CA PHE A 201 10.31 -28.17 5.40
C PHE A 201 8.79 -28.27 5.52
N HIS A 202 8.32 -28.73 6.68
CA HIS A 202 6.90 -28.81 6.95
C HIS A 202 6.29 -27.41 7.08
N TYR A 203 5.42 -27.04 6.13
CA TYR A 203 4.76 -25.74 6.12
C TYR A 203 3.22 -25.91 6.19
N PRO A 204 2.55 -25.59 7.31
CA PRO A 204 1.13 -25.93 7.49
C PRO A 204 0.16 -24.95 6.82
N TYR A 205 0.66 -23.88 6.17
CA TYR A 205 -0.18 -22.85 5.55
C TYR A 205 -0.17 -22.93 4.02
N ALA A 206 -1.15 -22.29 3.39
CA ALA A 206 -1.16 -22.12 1.93
C ALA A 206 -0.06 -21.14 1.50
N MET A 207 0.64 -21.48 0.42
CA MET A 207 1.59 -20.58 -0.23
C MET A 207 0.92 -19.90 -1.42
N TYR A 208 1.30 -18.65 -1.69
CA TYR A 208 0.76 -17.87 -2.79
C TYR A 208 1.86 -17.43 -3.74
N TYR A 209 1.59 -17.55 -5.03
CA TYR A 209 2.49 -17.11 -6.09
C TYR A 209 2.02 -15.79 -6.67
N PHE A 210 2.93 -14.84 -6.79
CA PHE A 210 2.66 -13.50 -7.29
C PHE A 210 3.51 -13.23 -8.51
N THR A 211 2.91 -12.64 -9.55
CA THR A 211 3.61 -12.07 -10.71
C THR A 211 3.59 -10.54 -10.69
N SER A 212 2.82 -9.98 -9.76
CA SER A 212 2.68 -8.54 -9.52
C SER A 212 2.48 -8.30 -8.02
N ARG A 213 2.72 -7.07 -7.58
CA ARG A 213 2.60 -6.71 -6.15
C ARG A 213 1.20 -6.84 -5.58
N THR A 214 0.18 -6.90 -6.43
CA THR A 214 -1.22 -6.75 -6.02
C THR A 214 -2.07 -7.98 -6.24
N VAL A 215 -1.63 -8.92 -7.10
CA VAL A 215 -2.44 -10.06 -7.49
C VAL A 215 -1.62 -11.35 -7.42
N SER A 216 -2.03 -12.24 -6.53
CA SER A 216 -1.60 -13.64 -6.56
C SER A 216 -2.27 -14.35 -7.73
N GLN A 217 -1.51 -15.16 -8.46
CA GLN A 217 -1.99 -15.94 -9.60
C GLN A 217 -2.17 -17.42 -9.27
N TYR A 218 -1.32 -17.97 -8.40
CA TYR A 218 -1.39 -19.38 -8.02
C TYR A 218 -1.40 -19.54 -6.49
N MET A 219 -1.93 -20.66 -6.04
CA MET A 219 -1.96 -21.06 -4.64
C MET A 219 -1.60 -22.55 -4.53
N HIS A 220 -0.77 -22.90 -3.57
CA HIS A 220 -0.40 -24.29 -3.28
C HIS A 220 -0.75 -24.63 -1.83
N THR A 221 -1.67 -25.58 -1.62
CA THR A 221 -2.21 -25.91 -0.29
C THR A 221 -1.33 -26.93 0.46
N PRO A 222 -1.48 -27.04 1.79
CA PRO A 222 -0.77 -28.06 2.57
C PRO A 222 -1.02 -29.50 2.11
N ASN A 223 -2.18 -29.76 1.51
CA ASN A 223 -2.56 -31.06 0.98
C ASN A 223 -1.94 -31.36 -0.40
N GLY A 224 -1.13 -30.44 -0.93
CA GLY A 224 -0.49 -30.59 -2.25
C GLY A 224 -1.39 -30.23 -3.43
N GLU A 225 -2.54 -29.60 -3.18
CA GLU A 225 -3.41 -29.12 -4.25
C GLU A 225 -2.87 -27.81 -4.82
N PHE A 226 -2.98 -27.65 -6.13
CA PHE A 226 -2.49 -26.48 -6.86
C PHE A 226 -3.63 -25.79 -7.58
N TYR A 227 -3.81 -24.50 -7.30
CA TYR A 227 -4.91 -23.69 -7.83
C TYR A 227 -4.37 -22.52 -8.65
N ARG A 228 -5.09 -22.18 -9.72
CA ARG A 228 -4.90 -20.97 -10.51
C ARG A 228 -6.07 -20.02 -10.28
N LYS A 229 -5.78 -18.73 -10.18
CA LYS A 229 -6.79 -17.70 -10.03
C LYS A 229 -7.43 -17.40 -11.39
N VAL A 230 -8.75 -17.49 -11.45
CA VAL A 230 -9.58 -17.12 -12.61
C VAL A 230 -10.58 -16.08 -12.14
N ASP A 231 -10.42 -14.85 -12.62
CA ASP A 231 -11.13 -13.66 -12.12
C ASP A 231 -11.00 -13.45 -10.60
N ARG A 232 -12.04 -13.82 -9.85
CA ARG A 232 -12.13 -13.71 -8.38
C ARG A 232 -12.18 -15.06 -7.67
N SER A 233 -12.11 -16.16 -8.40
CA SER A 233 -12.22 -17.52 -7.88
C SER A 233 -10.94 -18.31 -8.09
N TRP A 234 -10.78 -19.38 -7.31
CA TRP A 234 -9.69 -20.34 -7.45
C TRP A 234 -10.19 -21.58 -8.21
N ALA A 235 -9.49 -21.93 -9.28
CA ALA A 235 -9.75 -23.15 -10.06
C ALA A 235 -8.62 -24.14 -9.82
N LEU A 236 -8.97 -25.40 -9.50
CA LEU A 236 -7.99 -26.47 -9.34
C LEU A 236 -7.31 -26.76 -10.68
N VAL A 237 -5.98 -26.81 -10.69
CA VAL A 237 -5.20 -27.16 -11.87
C VAL A 237 -4.97 -28.66 -11.85
N SER A 238 -5.70 -29.39 -12.70
CA SER A 238 -5.48 -30.82 -12.92
C SER A 238 -4.33 -31.02 -13.91
N PHE A 239 -3.28 -31.70 -13.48
CA PHE A 239 -2.27 -32.23 -14.39
C PHE A 239 -2.69 -33.65 -14.72
N GLU A 240 -2.99 -33.93 -15.99
CA GLU A 240 -3.17 -35.32 -16.41
C GLU A 240 -1.83 -36.04 -16.21
N PRO A 241 -1.80 -37.16 -15.47
CA PRO A 241 -0.59 -37.95 -15.40
C PRO A 241 -0.29 -38.42 -16.82
N ILE A 242 0.85 -38.00 -17.37
CA ILE A 242 1.35 -38.52 -18.63
C ILE A 242 1.57 -40.02 -18.40
N LEU A 243 0.58 -40.83 -18.79
CA LEU A 243 0.68 -42.27 -18.81
C LEU A 243 1.68 -42.61 -19.91
N ASN A 244 2.95 -42.69 -19.52
CA ASN A 244 3.99 -43.27 -20.35
C ASN A 244 3.66 -44.76 -20.55
N PHE A 245 2.90 -45.06 -21.60
CA PHE A 245 2.83 -46.41 -22.13
C PHE A 245 4.21 -46.77 -22.65
N ARG A 246 4.93 -47.58 -21.86
CA ARG A 246 6.13 -48.30 -22.29
C ARG A 246 5.74 -49.52 -23.11
#